data_AF-A0A8X6V4F9-F1
#
_entry.id   AF-A0A8X6V4F9-F1
#
_cell.length_a   1.000
_cell.length_b   1.000
_cell.length_c   1.000
_cell.angle_alpha   90.00
_cell.angle_beta   90.00
_cell.angle_gamma   90.00
#
_symmetry.space_group_name_H-M   'P 1'
#
loop_
_entity.id
_entity.type
_entity.pdbx_description
1 polymer ?
#
loop_
_entity_poly.entity_id
_entity_poly.type
_entity_poly.pdbx_seq_one_letter_code
_entity_poly.pdbx_strand_id
1 'polypeptide(L)'
;MVSYQDLSEFERGVLIGAREMEYSITEIAMKFRFSHTTISRVYREYQVYDIAGGRKKIIQKRDQLLTKIIKYDRRATFPQITTDFNAGTSRNVTVRTIERNIIDMGFRSQMPT
;
A
#
# COMPACT_ATOMS: atom_id res chain seq x y z
N MET A 1 30.93 -14.38 -7.17
CA MET A 1 29.86 -14.53 -6.17
C MET A 1 28.76 -13.55 -6.55
N VAL A 2 27.59 -14.02 -6.96
CA VAL A 2 26.51 -13.19 -7.53
C VAL A 2 25.97 -12.27 -6.43
N SER A 3 26.12 -10.96 -6.62
CA SER A 3 25.68 -9.95 -5.67
C SER A 3 24.18 -9.70 -5.83
N TYR A 4 23.54 -9.08 -4.83
CA TYR A 4 22.12 -8.76 -4.85
C TYR A 4 21.69 -7.91 -6.07
N GLN A 5 22.60 -7.07 -6.59
CA GLN A 5 22.35 -6.25 -7.77
C GLN A 5 22.37 -7.04 -9.08
N ASP A 6 22.90 -8.26 -9.07
CA ASP A 6 23.00 -9.13 -10.24
C ASP A 6 21.76 -10.03 -10.42
N LEU A 7 20.84 -10.05 -9.44
CA LEU A 7 19.60 -10.82 -9.52
C LEU A 7 18.58 -10.13 -10.41
N SER A 8 18.14 -10.83 -11.45
CA SER A 8 17.02 -10.41 -12.30
C SER A 8 15.73 -10.29 -11.50
N GLU A 9 14.82 -9.42 -11.94
CA GLU A 9 13.48 -9.28 -11.38
C GLU A 9 12.72 -10.62 -11.39
N PHE A 10 12.96 -11.45 -12.41
CA PHE A 10 12.42 -12.81 -12.49
C PHE A 10 12.94 -13.72 -11.36
N GLU A 11 14.26 -13.73 -11.12
CA GLU A 11 14.87 -14.56 -10.08
C GLU A 11 14.41 -14.14 -8.68
N ARG A 12 14.25 -12.83 -8.46
CA ARG A 12 13.65 -12.29 -7.23
C ARG A 12 12.21 -12.77 -7.06
N GLY A 13 11.41 -12.73 -8.13
CA GLY A 13 10.05 -13.25 -8.14
C GLY A 13 9.98 -14.74 -7.80
N VAL A 14 10.87 -15.56 -8.35
CA VAL A 14 10.97 -17.00 -8.05
C VAL A 14 11.28 -17.24 -6.57
N LEU A 15 12.23 -16.48 -6.00
CA LEU A 15 12.60 -16.59 -4.58
C LEU A 15 11.45 -16.17 -3.64
N ILE A 16 10.74 -15.09 -3.98
CA ILE A 16 9.59 -14.61 -3.21
C ILE A 16 8.45 -15.63 -3.28
N GLY A 17 8.11 -16.10 -4.48
CA GLY A 17 7.05 -17.09 -4.67
C GLY A 17 7.33 -18.41 -3.94
N ALA A 18 8.59 -18.87 -3.92
CA ALA A 18 8.95 -20.05 -3.13
C ALA A 18 8.79 -19.82 -1.62
N ARG A 19 9.04 -18.61 -1.11
CA ARG A 19 8.78 -18.28 0.31
C ARG A 19 7.28 -18.16 0.61
N GLU A 20 6.47 -17.67 -0.32
CA GLU A 20 5.00 -17.64 -0.17
C GLU A 20 4.39 -19.04 -0.20
N MET A 21 5.00 -19.99 -0.93
CA MET A 21 4.67 -21.41 -0.88
C MET A 21 5.27 -22.14 0.34
N GLU A 22 5.68 -21.39 1.37
CA GLU A 22 6.20 -21.88 2.66
C GLU A 22 7.50 -22.72 2.60
N TYR A 23 8.25 -22.69 1.51
CA TYR A 23 9.57 -23.34 1.47
C TYR A 23 10.55 -22.65 2.43
N SER A 24 11.31 -23.44 3.19
CA SER A 24 12.39 -22.95 4.05
C SER A 24 13.53 -22.35 3.21
N ILE A 25 14.32 -21.46 3.82
CA ILE A 25 15.49 -20.84 3.15
C ILE A 25 16.46 -21.91 2.64
N THR A 26 16.63 -23.00 3.40
CA THR A 26 17.48 -24.14 3.03
C THR A 26 16.93 -24.91 1.84
N GLU A 27 15.63 -25.17 1.79
CA GLU A 27 15.00 -25.85 0.64
C GLU A 27 15.12 -25.02 -0.64
N ILE A 28 14.93 -23.70 -0.54
CA ILE A 28 15.10 -22.78 -1.67
C ILE A 28 16.56 -22.73 -2.12
N ALA A 29 17.50 -22.68 -1.19
CA ALA A 29 18.93 -22.72 -1.48
C ALA A 29 19.33 -24.02 -2.21
N MET A 30 18.82 -25.17 -1.77
CA MET A 30 19.08 -26.45 -2.42
C MET A 30 18.44 -26.55 -3.81
N LYS A 31 17.18 -26.11 -3.94
CA LYS A 31 16.40 -26.25 -5.17
C LYS A 31 16.83 -25.31 -6.29
N PHE A 32 17.12 -24.06 -5.95
CA PHE A 32 17.45 -23.01 -6.92
C PHE A 32 18.94 -22.63 -6.92
N ARG A 33 19.75 -23.30 -6.09
CA ARG A 33 21.21 -23.11 -5.96
C ARG A 33 21.65 -21.68 -5.63
N PHE A 34 20.76 -20.89 -5.03
CA PHE A 34 21.09 -19.57 -4.50
C PHE A 34 21.74 -19.69 -3.12
N SER A 35 22.59 -18.72 -2.78
CA SER A 35 23.18 -18.66 -1.44
C SER A 35 22.13 -18.29 -0.38
N HIS A 36 22.28 -18.81 0.84
CA HIS A 36 21.41 -18.48 1.97
C HIS A 36 21.38 -16.96 2.25
N THR A 37 22.50 -16.26 2.06
CA THR A 37 22.62 -14.81 2.30
C THR A 37 21.85 -14.01 1.24
N THR A 38 21.91 -14.43 -0.02
CA THR A 38 21.14 -13.85 -1.12
C THR A 38 19.64 -13.98 -0.86
N ILE A 39 19.18 -15.19 -0.53
CA ILE A 39 17.75 -15.48 -0.26
C ILE A 39 17.26 -14.67 0.95
N SER A 40 18.02 -14.67 2.04
CA SER A 40 17.67 -13.93 3.26
C SER A 40 17.58 -12.42 3.01
N ARG A 41 18.43 -11.89 2.14
CA ARG A 41 18.42 -10.46 1.78
C ARG A 41 17.20 -10.11 0.91
N VAL A 42 16.90 -10.90 -0.13
CA VAL A 42 15.71 -10.71 -0.97
C VAL A 42 14.44 -10.74 -0.12
N TYR A 43 14.31 -11.71 0.79
CA TYR A 43 13.12 -11.83 1.63
C TYR A 43 12.97 -10.66 2.61
N ARG A 44 14.08 -10.17 3.21
CA ARG A 44 14.04 -9.02 4.12
C ARG A 44 13.60 -7.75 3.40
N GLU A 45 14.09 -7.53 2.18
CA GLU A 45 13.70 -6.37 1.37
C GLU A 45 12.25 -6.49 0.86
N TYR A 46 11.79 -7.69 0.51
CA TYR A 46 10.39 -7.96 0.19
C TYR A 46 9.45 -7.66 1.37
N GLN A 47 9.78 -8.10 2.58
CA GLN A 47 8.98 -7.81 3.78
C GLN A 47 8.85 -6.30 4.03
N VAL A 48 9.93 -5.54 3.86
CA VAL A 48 9.88 -4.07 3.99
C VAL A 48 8.99 -3.46 2.91
N TYR A 49 9.06 -3.96 1.66
CA TYR A 49 8.20 -3.50 0.58
C TYR A 49 6.72 -3.84 0.81
N ASP A 50 6.40 -5.03 1.32
CA ASP A 50 5.03 -5.44 1.62
C ASP A 50 4.43 -4.63 2.79
N ILE A 51 5.19 -4.43 3.86
CA ILE A 51 4.79 -3.59 5.00
C ILE A 51 4.61 -2.12 4.58
N ALA A 52 5.53 -1.58 3.78
CA ALA A 52 5.42 -0.23 3.21
C ALA A 52 4.26 -0.13 2.20
N GLY A 53 3.98 -1.19 1.45
CA GLY A 53 2.87 -1.33 0.52
C GLY A 53 1.52 -1.36 1.24
N GLY A 54 1.43 -1.93 2.43
CA GLY A 54 0.24 -1.90 3.29
C GLY A 54 -0.23 -0.48 3.60
N ARG A 55 0.71 0.44 3.89
CA ARG A 55 0.39 1.87 4.09
C ARG A 55 -0.19 2.51 2.84
N LYS A 56 0.39 2.22 1.66
CA LYS A 56 -0.13 2.71 0.37
C LYS A 56 -1.53 2.16 0.09
N LYS A 57 -1.79 0.88 0.37
CA LYS A 57 -3.13 0.27 0.22
C LYS A 57 -4.18 0.93 1.12
N ILE A 58 -3.83 1.30 2.35
CA ILE A 58 -4.75 1.99 3.28
C ILE A 58 -5.06 3.42 2.80
N ILE A 59 -4.04 4.18 2.39
CA ILE A 59 -4.21 5.54 1.87
C ILE A 59 -5.08 5.49 0.61
N GLN A 60 -4.75 4.60 -0.32
CA GLN A 60 -5.51 4.44 -1.57
C GLN A 60 -6.99 4.08 -1.33
N LYS A 61 -7.29 3.18 -0.38
CA LYS A 61 -8.69 2.86 -0.02
C LYS A 61 -9.43 4.08 0.55
N ARG A 62 -8.76 4.91 1.37
CA ARG A 62 -9.34 6.13 1.92
C ARG A 62 -9.61 7.18 0.85
N ASP A 63 -8.67 7.38 -0.07
CA ASP A 63 -8.82 8.34 -1.17
C ASP A 63 -9.93 7.91 -2.12
N GLN A 64 -10.05 6.62 -2.39
CA GLN A 64 -11.16 6.06 -3.18
C GLN A 64 -12.52 6.30 -2.51
N LEU A 65 -12.62 6.06 -1.19
CA LEU A 65 -13.86 6.27 -0.45
C LEU A 65 -14.23 7.76 -0.41
N LEU A 66 -13.26 8.63 -0.17
CA LEU A 66 -13.48 10.08 -0.14
C LEU A 66 -13.91 10.60 -1.52
N THR A 67 -13.26 10.12 -2.59
CA THR A 67 -13.64 10.46 -3.97
C THR A 67 -15.07 10.05 -4.30
N LYS A 68 -15.54 8.90 -3.80
CA LYS A 68 -16.93 8.45 -4.00
C LYS A 68 -17.93 9.39 -3.32
N ILE A 69 -17.66 9.81 -2.08
CA ILE A 69 -18.52 10.73 -1.33
C ILE A 69 -18.63 12.08 -2.06
N ILE A 70 -17.50 12.66 -2.46
CA ILE A 70 -17.44 13.95 -3.18
C ILE A 70 -18.19 13.89 -4.53
N LYS A 71 -18.06 12.76 -5.25
CA LYS A 71 -18.75 12.58 -6.54
C LYS A 71 -20.26 12.40 -6.39
N TYR A 72 -20.70 11.76 -5.31
CA TYR A 72 -22.11 11.52 -5.03
C TYR A 72 -22.82 12.82 -4.65
N ASP A 73 -22.24 13.59 -3.73
CA ASP A 73 -22.78 14.88 -3.33
C ASP A 73 -21.77 16.01 -3.58
N ARG A 74 -21.87 16.59 -4.78
CA ARG A 74 -21.03 17.72 -5.20
C ARG A 74 -21.31 19.02 -4.42
N ARG A 75 -22.33 19.05 -3.56
CA ARG A 75 -22.67 20.21 -2.73
C ARG A 75 -22.45 19.95 -1.24
N ALA A 76 -21.89 18.80 -0.89
CA ALA A 76 -21.58 18.47 0.50
C ALA A 76 -20.52 19.42 1.07
N THR A 77 -20.77 19.90 2.29
CA THR A 77 -19.80 20.71 3.03
C THR A 77 -18.80 19.83 3.77
N PHE A 78 -17.62 20.37 4.13
CA PHE A 78 -16.60 19.58 4.83
C PHE A 78 -17.09 18.83 6.09
N PRO A 79 -17.97 19.41 6.94
CA PRO A 79 -18.53 18.68 8.08
C PRO A 79 -19.41 17.50 7.66
N GLN A 80 -20.23 17.65 6.62
CA GLN A 80 -21.08 16.58 6.10
C GLN A 80 -20.25 15.42 5.53
N ILE A 81 -19.24 15.75 4.72
CA ILE A 81 -18.30 14.76 4.17
C ILE A 81 -17.57 14.01 5.28
N THR A 82 -17.20 14.72 6.36
CA THR A 82 -16.50 14.10 7.50
C THR A 82 -17.41 13.11 8.22
N THR A 83 -18.67 13.46 8.45
CA THR A 83 -19.66 12.58 9.07
C THR A 83 -19.91 11.33 8.22
N ASP A 84 -20.12 11.51 6.91
CA ASP A 84 -20.38 10.40 5.99
C ASP A 84 -19.16 9.48 5.84
N PHE A 85 -17.96 10.08 5.77
CA PHE A 85 -16.70 9.34 5.73
C PHE A 85 -16.49 8.51 7.00
N ASN A 86 -16.78 9.10 8.17
CA ASN A 86 -16.65 8.45 9.47
C ASN A 86 -17.70 7.34 9.66
N ALA A 87 -18.93 7.51 9.14
CA ALA A 87 -19.96 6.48 9.18
C ALA A 87 -19.55 5.22 8.38
N GLY A 88 -18.76 5.38 7.31
CA GLY A 88 -18.27 4.28 6.48
C GLY A 88 -16.92 3.69 6.90
N THR A 89 -16.35 4.09 8.04
CA THR A 89 -14.98 3.69 8.42
C THR A 89 -14.85 3.43 9.92
N SER A 90 -14.02 2.45 10.30
CA SER A 90 -13.76 2.09 11.70
C SER A 90 -12.91 3.12 12.48
N ARG A 91 -12.47 4.21 11.83
CA ARG A 91 -11.59 5.22 12.41
C ARG A 91 -12.02 6.64 12.05
N ASN A 92 -12.46 7.38 13.06
CA ASN A 92 -12.85 8.77 12.90
C ASN A 92 -11.68 9.65 12.46
N VAL A 93 -11.95 10.54 11.49
CA VAL A 93 -11.04 11.60 11.05
C VAL A 93 -11.67 12.97 11.33
N THR A 94 -10.80 13.97 11.43
CA THR A 94 -11.22 15.36 11.67
C THR A 94 -11.47 16.08 10.35
N VAL A 95 -12.26 17.15 10.42
CA VAL A 95 -12.56 18.04 9.27
C VAL A 95 -11.27 18.56 8.62
N ARG A 96 -10.28 18.98 9.42
CA ARG A 96 -8.97 19.46 8.92
C ARG A 96 -8.19 18.39 8.13
N THR A 97 -8.38 17.11 8.48
CA THR A 97 -7.74 16.00 7.76
C THR A 97 -8.43 15.78 6.41
N ILE A 98 -9.76 15.81 6.39
CA ILE A 98 -10.57 15.72 5.17
C ILE A 98 -10.27 16.89 4.23
N GLU A 99 -10.20 18.12 4.75
CA GLU A 99 -9.86 19.32 3.96
C GLU A 99 -8.50 19.18 3.27
N ARG A 100 -7.46 18.76 4.00
CA ARG A 100 -6.12 18.52 3.42
C ARG A 100 -6.13 17.47 2.32
N ASN A 101 -6.81 16.35 2.55
CA ASN A 101 -6.92 15.28 1.56
C ASN A 101 -7.65 15.76 0.29
N ILE A 102 -8.73 16.53 0.44
CA ILE A 102 -9.49 17.12 -0.68
C ILE A 102 -8.61 18.08 -1.49
N ILE A 103 -7.79 18.89 -0.81
CA ILE A 103 -6.84 19.80 -1.46
C ILE A 103 -5.75 19.05 -2.21
N ASP A 104 -5.13 18.06 -1.56
CA ASP A 104 -4.07 17.22 -2.14
C ASP A 104 -4.55 16.47 -3.39
N MET A 105 -5.82 16.03 -3.38
CA MET A 105 -6.49 15.40 -4.51
C MET A 105 -7.04 16.37 -5.56
N GLY A 106 -7.00 17.69 -5.34
CA GLY A 106 -7.45 18.70 -6.31
C GLY A 106 -8.96 18.93 -6.39
N PHE A 107 -9.74 18.47 -5.42
CA PHE A 107 -11.22 18.58 -5.41
C PHE A 107 -11.75 19.90 -4.83
N ARG A 108 -10.88 20.83 -4.44
CA ARG A 108 -11.29 22.09 -3.77
C ARG A 108 -12.23 22.95 -4.61
N SER A 109 -12.10 22.96 -5.93
CA SER A 109 -12.97 23.71 -6.84
C SER A 109 -14.40 23.17 -6.94
N GLN A 110 -14.65 21.97 -6.40
CA GLN A 110 -15.97 21.33 -6.40
C GLN A 110 -16.75 21.56 -5.10
N MET A 111 -16.13 22.22 -4.10
CA MET A 111 -16.76 22.45 -2.81
C MET A 111 -17.47 23.81 -2.76
N PRO A 112 -18.67 23.89 -2.18
CA PRO A 112 -19.29 25.16 -1.85
C PRO A 112 -18.47 25.87 -0.76
N THR A 113 -18.20 27.16 -0.97
CA THR A 113 -17.57 28.08 0.00
C THR A 113 -18.46 28.37 1.19
#